data_AF-A0A0B1RZN3-F1
#
_entry.id   AF-A0A0B1RZN3-F1
#
_cell.length_a   1.000
_cell.length_b   1.000
_cell.length_c   1.000
_cell.angle_alpha   90.00
_cell.angle_beta   90.00
_cell.angle_gamma   90.00
#
_symmetry.space_group_name_H-M   'P 1'
#
loop_
_entity.id
_entity.type
_entity.pdbx_description
1 polymer ?
#
loop_
_entity_poly.entity_id
_entity_poly.type
_entity_poly.pdbx_seq_one_letter_code
_entity_poly.pdbx_strand_id
1 'polypeptide(L)'
;MLRKYGDELWMEVLNRAGFENGKENIVNHYYSDSDTYLLVDSVAALTKMTREQVWEMYGCFLIEYTMEIGWDELIRSMSPNLKGFLDNLDSLHYFIDHVVYKANLRGPSFRCEENADGTITLHYFTGRPGLYPIVRGATHKLY
;
A
#
# COMPACT_ATOMS: atom_id res chain seq x y z
N MET A 1 -11.26 -2.91 -3.96
CA MET A 1 -12.36 -3.88 -3.98
C MET A 1 -13.45 -3.47 -4.97
N LEU A 2 -13.98 -2.25 -4.87
CA LEU A 2 -14.97 -1.70 -5.80
C LEU A 2 -14.70 -2.00 -7.28
N ARG A 3 -13.50 -1.63 -7.80
CA ARG A 3 -13.17 -1.88 -9.22
C ARG A 3 -13.16 -3.36 -9.64
N LYS A 4 -12.90 -4.29 -8.72
CA LYS A 4 -12.73 -5.72 -9.02
C LYS A 4 -13.97 -6.55 -8.75
N TYR A 5 -14.76 -6.17 -7.74
CA TYR A 5 -15.89 -6.96 -7.24
C TYR A 5 -17.21 -6.18 -7.15
N GLY A 6 -17.21 -4.89 -7.45
CA GLY A 6 -18.40 -4.04 -7.42
C GLY A 6 -18.82 -3.60 -6.02
N ASP A 7 -19.87 -2.77 -5.98
CA ASP A 7 -20.43 -2.18 -4.76
C ASP A 7 -21.08 -3.20 -3.82
N GLU A 8 -21.69 -4.26 -4.36
CA GLU A 8 -22.36 -5.29 -3.55
C GLU A 8 -21.39 -5.96 -2.58
N LEU A 9 -20.25 -6.46 -3.07
CA LEU A 9 -19.22 -7.03 -2.20
C LEU A 9 -18.68 -5.97 -1.22
N TRP A 10 -18.49 -4.72 -1.69
CA TRP A 10 -17.94 -3.68 -0.82
C TRP A 10 -18.87 -3.37 0.37
N MET A 11 -20.17 -3.29 0.15
CA MET A 11 -21.14 -3.10 1.22
C MET A 11 -21.12 -4.24 2.24
N GLU A 12 -20.96 -5.50 1.79
CA GLU A 12 -20.80 -6.64 2.69
C GLU A 12 -19.50 -6.58 3.51
N VAL A 13 -18.40 -6.14 2.87
CA VAL A 13 -17.12 -5.92 3.55
C VAL A 13 -17.27 -4.88 4.66
N LEU A 14 -17.91 -3.74 4.38
CA LEU A 14 -18.11 -2.68 5.38
C LEU A 14 -18.97 -3.16 6.54
N ASN A 15 -20.10 -3.82 6.25
CA ASN A 15 -20.98 -4.38 7.27
C ASN A 15 -20.23 -5.37 8.18
N ARG A 16 -19.44 -6.28 7.59
CA ARG A 16 -18.65 -7.25 8.34
C ARG A 16 -17.54 -6.60 9.18
N ALA A 17 -16.92 -5.55 8.66
CA ALA A 17 -15.87 -4.80 9.35
C ALA A 17 -16.42 -3.83 10.40
N GLY A 18 -17.74 -3.66 10.50
CA GLY A 18 -18.40 -2.76 11.45
C GLY A 18 -18.40 -1.29 11.02
N PHE A 19 -18.24 -1.00 9.72
CA PHE A 19 -18.26 0.35 9.16
C PHE A 19 -19.66 0.72 8.68
N GLU A 20 -20.04 1.97 8.95
CA GLU A 20 -21.16 2.60 8.25
C GLU A 20 -20.71 3.03 6.85
N ASN A 21 -21.53 2.74 5.85
CA ASN A 21 -21.25 3.11 4.46
C ASN A 21 -21.03 4.62 4.30
N GLY A 22 -19.93 5.01 3.64
CA GLY A 22 -19.54 6.39 3.41
C GLY A 22 -18.70 7.02 4.53
N LYS A 23 -18.39 6.30 5.60
CA LYS A 23 -17.51 6.77 6.69
C LYS A 23 -16.11 6.14 6.66
N GLU A 24 -15.88 5.18 5.78
CA GLU A 24 -14.64 4.39 5.73
C GLU A 24 -13.46 5.09 5.05
N ASN A 25 -13.69 6.18 4.32
CA ASN A 25 -12.66 6.82 3.49
C ASN A 25 -12.73 8.36 3.52
N ILE A 26 -12.97 8.96 4.68
CA ILE A 26 -12.94 10.41 4.88
C ILE A 26 -11.51 10.91 4.70
N VAL A 27 -11.31 11.79 3.71
CA VAL A 27 -10.00 12.38 3.39
C VAL A 27 -9.48 13.20 4.58
N ASN A 28 -8.17 13.13 4.85
CA ASN A 28 -7.49 13.79 5.97
C ASN A 28 -8.01 13.37 7.36
N HIS A 29 -8.64 12.19 7.46
CA HIS A 29 -9.00 11.59 8.73
C HIS A 29 -8.00 10.50 9.11
N TYR A 30 -7.63 10.45 10.39
CA TYR A 30 -6.76 9.38 10.92
C TYR A 30 -7.62 8.23 11.42
N TYR A 31 -7.49 7.10 10.73
CA TYR A 31 -8.05 5.84 11.16
C TYR A 31 -7.04 5.04 11.97
N SER A 32 -7.53 4.19 12.86
CA SER A 32 -6.66 3.27 13.57
C SER A 32 -6.11 2.20 12.61
N ASP A 33 -4.92 1.65 12.88
CA ASP A 33 -4.42 0.55 12.05
C ASP A 33 -5.39 -0.66 12.10
N SER A 34 -6.05 -0.88 13.25
CA SER A 34 -7.07 -1.93 13.43
C SER A 34 -8.23 -1.83 12.45
N ASP A 35 -8.67 -0.62 12.12
CA ASP A 35 -9.75 -0.38 11.15
C ASP A 35 -9.38 -0.95 9.77
N THR A 36 -8.15 -0.69 9.34
CA THR A 36 -7.60 -1.17 8.07
C THR A 36 -7.41 -2.69 8.08
N TYR A 37 -6.98 -3.27 9.20
CA TYR A 37 -6.89 -4.73 9.35
C TYR A 37 -8.27 -5.40 9.32
N LEU A 38 -9.30 -4.82 9.96
CA LEU A 38 -10.67 -5.35 9.95
C LEU A 38 -11.27 -5.36 8.54
N LEU A 39 -11.00 -4.32 7.74
CA LEU A 39 -11.41 -4.27 6.33
C LEU A 39 -10.76 -5.41 5.54
N VAL A 40 -9.45 -5.63 5.70
CA VAL A 40 -8.76 -6.72 5.00
C VAL A 40 -9.22 -8.09 5.45
N ASP A 41 -9.47 -8.28 6.74
CA ASP A 41 -10.03 -9.53 7.28
C ASP A 41 -11.42 -9.82 6.71
N SER A 42 -12.22 -8.77 6.54
CA SER A 42 -13.54 -8.88 5.95
C SER A 42 -13.49 -9.24 4.47
N VAL A 43 -12.59 -8.61 3.71
CA VAL A 43 -12.32 -8.99 2.31
C VAL A 43 -11.87 -10.44 2.23
N ALA A 44 -10.85 -10.82 3.01
CA ALA A 44 -10.28 -12.17 2.99
C ALA A 44 -11.36 -13.24 3.24
N ALA A 45 -12.22 -13.01 4.23
CA ALA A 45 -13.32 -13.92 4.55
C ALA A 45 -14.34 -14.06 3.39
N LEU A 46 -14.75 -12.95 2.78
CA LEU A 46 -15.79 -12.95 1.74
C LEU A 46 -15.28 -13.45 0.39
N THR A 47 -14.01 -13.15 0.04
CA THR A 47 -13.42 -13.57 -1.23
C THR A 47 -12.69 -14.92 -1.15
N LYS A 48 -12.58 -15.50 0.06
CA LYS A 48 -11.82 -16.72 0.35
C LYS A 48 -10.32 -16.62 0.02
N MET A 49 -9.79 -15.39 0.01
CA MET A 49 -8.37 -15.11 -0.13
C MET A 49 -7.69 -15.15 1.24
N THR A 50 -6.38 -15.42 1.28
CA THR A 50 -5.59 -15.16 2.49
C THR A 50 -5.37 -13.65 2.66
N ARG A 51 -5.07 -13.19 3.88
CA ARG A 51 -4.73 -11.79 4.15
C ARG A 51 -3.56 -11.32 3.29
N GLU A 52 -2.56 -12.17 3.12
CA GLU A 52 -1.37 -11.88 2.32
C GLU A 52 -1.72 -11.65 0.86
N GLN A 53 -2.64 -12.45 0.30
CA GLN A 53 -3.12 -12.25 -1.07
C GLN A 53 -3.90 -10.93 -1.21
N VAL A 54 -4.70 -10.56 -0.20
CA VAL A 54 -5.40 -9.27 -0.19
C VAL A 54 -4.41 -8.11 -0.13
N TRP A 55 -3.39 -8.17 0.74
CA TRP A 55 -2.36 -7.14 0.84
C TRP A 55 -1.50 -7.02 -0.41
N GLU A 56 -1.11 -8.13 -1.02
CA GLU A 56 -0.37 -8.11 -2.28
C GLU A 56 -1.20 -7.52 -3.41
N MET A 57 -2.47 -7.93 -3.53
CA MET A 57 -3.38 -7.32 -4.50
C MET A 57 -3.56 -5.82 -4.26
N TYR A 58 -3.62 -5.39 -3.00
CA TYR A 58 -3.65 -3.97 -2.66
C TYR A 58 -2.36 -3.26 -3.08
N GLY A 59 -1.18 -3.84 -2.84
CA GLY A 59 0.11 -3.27 -3.28
C GLY A 59 0.18 -3.08 -4.80
N CYS A 60 -0.28 -4.07 -5.57
CA CYS A 60 -0.41 -3.95 -7.02
C CYS A 60 -1.34 -2.79 -7.42
N PHE A 61 -2.51 -2.73 -6.80
CA PHE A 61 -3.49 -1.69 -7.08
C PHE A 61 -3.00 -0.30 -6.65
N LEU A 62 -2.24 -0.21 -5.56
CA LEU A 62 -1.71 1.05 -5.04
C LEU A 62 -0.84 1.75 -6.07
N ILE A 63 0.10 1.04 -6.70
CA ILE A 63 0.97 1.61 -7.73
C ILE A 63 0.16 2.04 -8.97
N GLU A 64 -0.73 1.18 -9.43
CA GLU A 64 -1.61 1.46 -10.59
C GLU A 64 -2.48 2.70 -10.34
N TYR A 65 -3.17 2.74 -9.20
CA TYR A 65 -4.02 3.86 -8.81
C TYR A 65 -3.21 5.15 -8.64
N THR A 66 -2.04 5.09 -7.99
CA THR A 66 -1.19 6.26 -7.76
C THR A 66 -0.73 6.88 -9.09
N MET A 67 -0.34 6.05 -10.06
CA MET A 67 -0.02 6.52 -11.41
C MET A 67 -1.23 7.16 -12.10
N GLU A 68 -2.41 6.56 -12.01
CA GLU A 68 -3.64 7.10 -12.62
C GLU A 68 -4.07 8.47 -12.06
N ILE A 69 -3.81 8.73 -10.77
CA ILE A 69 -4.18 10.00 -10.13
C ILE A 69 -3.11 11.10 -10.26
N GLY A 70 -2.14 10.93 -11.19
CA GLY A 70 -1.21 11.98 -11.61
C GLY A 70 0.13 12.02 -10.87
N TRP A 71 0.51 10.95 -10.19
CA TRP A 71 1.84 10.83 -9.57
C TRP A 71 2.84 10.07 -10.43
N ASP A 72 2.48 9.72 -11.67
CA ASP A 72 3.29 8.93 -12.58
C ASP A 72 4.61 9.63 -12.93
N GLU A 73 4.58 10.93 -13.24
CA GLU A 73 5.79 11.71 -13.52
C GLU A 73 6.74 11.72 -12.31
N LEU A 74 6.21 11.94 -11.10
CA LEU A 74 7.03 11.93 -9.88
C LEU A 74 7.67 10.55 -9.67
N ILE A 75 6.86 9.48 -9.68
CA ILE A 75 7.33 8.11 -9.48
C ILE A 75 8.41 7.73 -10.50
N ARG A 76 8.21 8.06 -11.78
CA ARG A 76 9.17 7.76 -12.86
C ARG A 76 10.45 8.60 -12.76
N SER A 77 10.38 9.80 -12.19
CA SER A 77 11.54 10.68 -12.02
C SER A 77 12.46 10.27 -10.86
N MET A 78 11.97 9.45 -9.91
CA MET A 78 12.75 9.06 -8.73
C MET A 78 14.00 8.24 -9.08
N SER A 79 13.91 7.35 -10.07
CA SER A 79 15.05 6.57 -10.54
C SER A 79 14.78 5.86 -11.87
N PRO A 80 15.81 5.65 -12.73
CA PRO A 80 15.66 4.86 -13.94
C PRO A 80 15.62 3.34 -13.68
N ASN A 81 15.89 2.86 -12.46
CA ASN A 81 15.93 1.44 -12.14
C ASN A 81 15.27 1.11 -10.79
N LEU A 82 14.91 -0.17 -10.61
CA LEU A 82 14.20 -0.65 -9.42
C LEU A 82 14.95 -0.36 -8.12
N LYS A 83 16.26 -0.63 -8.06
CA LYS A 83 17.05 -0.40 -6.85
C LYS A 83 17.01 1.06 -6.42
N GLY A 84 17.32 1.96 -7.35
CA GLY A 84 17.33 3.38 -7.04
C GLY A 84 15.93 3.89 -6.69
N PHE A 85 14.87 3.31 -7.25
CA PHE A 85 13.51 3.63 -6.81
C PHE A 85 13.29 3.21 -5.34
N LEU A 86 13.66 1.98 -4.99
CA LEU A 86 13.54 1.44 -3.62
C LEU A 86 14.37 2.25 -2.61
N ASP A 87 15.60 2.65 -2.98
CA ASP A 87 16.47 3.50 -2.16
C ASP A 87 15.86 4.90 -1.90
N ASN A 88 15.01 5.38 -2.81
CA ASN A 88 14.35 6.68 -2.69
C ASN A 88 12.98 6.63 -2.00
N LEU A 89 12.48 5.45 -1.60
CA LEU A 89 11.16 5.32 -0.97
C LEU A 89 11.07 6.08 0.35
N ASP A 90 12.12 6.09 1.17
CA ASP A 90 12.14 6.85 2.43
C ASP A 90 11.97 8.35 2.16
N SER A 91 12.67 8.89 1.15
CA SER A 91 12.57 10.29 0.74
C SER A 91 11.17 10.63 0.22
N LEU A 92 10.55 9.74 -0.57
CA LEU A 92 9.18 9.91 -1.04
C LEU A 92 8.18 9.96 0.11
N HIS A 93 8.27 9.01 1.05
CA HIS A 93 7.37 8.98 2.21
C HIS A 93 7.56 10.22 3.09
N TYR A 94 8.81 10.68 3.27
CA TYR A 94 9.09 11.92 3.99
C TYR A 94 8.45 13.14 3.31
N PHE A 95 8.56 13.25 1.98
CA PHE A 95 7.93 14.33 1.20
C PHE A 95 6.41 14.31 1.32
N ILE A 96 5.78 13.14 1.14
CA ILE A 96 4.34 12.96 1.27
C ILE A 96 3.86 13.38 2.66
N ASP A 97 4.58 12.94 3.70
CA ASP A 97 4.22 13.25 5.08
C ASP A 97 4.40 14.74 5.41
N HIS A 98 5.58 15.30 5.19
CA HIS A 98 5.95 16.61 5.72
C HIS A 98 5.54 17.77 4.81
N VAL A 99 5.42 17.52 3.50
CA VAL A 99 5.13 18.57 2.51
C VAL A 99 3.69 18.52 2.06
N VAL A 100 3.18 17.33 1.71
CA VAL A 100 1.87 17.17 1.07
C VAL A 100 0.73 17.14 2.09
N TYR A 101 0.80 16.22 3.06
CA TYR A 101 -0.30 16.01 4.02
C TYR A 101 -0.07 16.68 5.38
N LYS A 102 1.19 16.96 5.75
CA LYS A 102 1.59 17.49 7.07
C LYS A 102 1.00 16.65 8.21
N ALA A 103 1.15 15.35 8.08
CA ALA A 103 0.33 14.38 8.78
C ALA A 103 1.06 13.53 9.84
N ASN A 104 2.34 13.78 10.11
CA ASN A 104 3.16 12.96 11.03
C ASN A 104 2.95 11.45 10.82
N LEU A 105 2.95 11.04 9.55
CA LEU A 105 2.70 9.67 9.11
C LEU A 105 3.77 8.75 9.66
N ARG A 106 3.33 7.59 10.17
CA ARG A 106 4.22 6.48 10.50
C ARG A 106 4.53 5.69 9.23
N GLY A 107 5.47 6.20 8.45
CA GLY A 107 5.94 5.57 7.22
C GLY A 107 6.83 4.33 7.47
N PRO A 108 6.89 3.38 6.53
CA PRO A 108 7.92 2.35 6.52
C PRO A 108 9.30 2.91 6.14
N SER A 109 10.35 2.11 6.35
CA SER A 109 11.71 2.40 5.86
C SER A 109 12.26 1.22 5.07
N PHE A 110 13.03 1.53 4.03
CA PHE A 110 13.57 0.57 3.07
C PHE A 110 15.09 0.71 2.92
N ARG A 111 15.81 -0.41 2.88
CA ARG A 111 17.24 -0.45 2.52
C ARG A 111 17.48 -1.54 1.49
N CYS A 112 18.21 -1.23 0.43
CA CYS A 112 18.63 -2.22 -0.54
C CYS A 112 20.11 -2.58 -0.38
N GLU A 113 20.39 -3.87 -0.43
CA GLU A 113 21.75 -4.42 -0.56
C GLU A 113 21.84 -5.16 -1.90
N GLU A 114 22.88 -4.85 -2.69
CA GLU A 114 23.20 -5.61 -3.90
C GLU A 114 24.04 -6.83 -3.53
N ASN A 115 23.59 -7.99 -3.96
CA ASN A 115 24.29 -9.25 -3.76
C ASN A 115 25.27 -9.49 -4.92
N ALA A 116 26.32 -10.29 -4.66
CA ALA A 116 27.35 -10.58 -5.66
C ALA A 116 26.82 -11.32 -6.91
N ASP A 117 25.65 -11.97 -6.82
CA ASP A 117 24.97 -12.66 -7.93
C ASP A 117 24.06 -11.72 -8.75
N GLY A 118 24.03 -10.43 -8.44
CA GLY A 118 23.20 -9.42 -9.10
C GLY A 118 21.76 -9.36 -8.59
N THR A 119 21.39 -10.15 -7.58
CA THR A 119 20.10 -10.00 -6.91
C THR A 119 20.12 -8.84 -5.90
N ILE A 120 18.94 -8.40 -5.47
CA ILE A 120 18.78 -7.34 -4.47
C ILE A 120 18.11 -7.92 -3.24
N THR A 121 18.71 -7.70 -2.07
CA THR A 121 18.08 -7.92 -0.77
C THR A 121 17.39 -6.62 -0.34
N LEU A 122 16.06 -6.67 -0.19
CA LEU A 122 15.27 -5.55 0.30
C LEU A 122 14.97 -5.74 1.79
N HIS A 123 15.52 -4.87 2.62
CA HIS A 123 15.18 -4.77 4.03
C HIS A 123 13.99 -3.83 4.21
N TYR A 124 12.89 -4.35 4.73
CA TYR A 124 11.67 -3.62 4.99
C TYR A 124 11.45 -3.49 6.51
N PHE A 125 11.43 -2.25 7.00
CA PHE A 125 11.23 -1.93 8.40
C PHE A 125 9.90 -1.21 8.57
N THR A 126 9.07 -1.70 9.48
CA THR A 126 7.75 -1.14 9.77
C THR A 126 7.35 -1.40 11.21
N GLY A 127 6.62 -0.45 11.80
CA GLY A 127 5.94 -0.66 13.07
C GLY A 127 4.61 -1.43 12.94
N ARG A 128 4.15 -1.66 11.70
CA ARG A 128 2.87 -2.32 11.40
C ARG A 128 3.09 -3.77 10.96
N PRO A 129 2.71 -4.76 11.77
CA PRO A 129 2.96 -6.17 11.45
C PRO A 129 2.13 -6.65 10.24
N GLY A 130 2.69 -7.60 9.49
CA GLY A 130 1.97 -8.30 8.42
C GLY A 130 1.80 -7.55 7.10
N LEU A 131 2.36 -6.35 6.95
CA LEU A 131 2.17 -5.52 5.73
C LEU A 131 3.21 -5.75 4.62
N TYR A 132 4.19 -6.64 4.83
CA TYR A 132 5.20 -6.96 3.81
C TYR A 132 4.63 -7.39 2.44
N PRO A 133 3.45 -8.04 2.31
CA PRO A 133 2.93 -8.41 0.98
C PRO A 133 2.55 -7.19 0.13
N ILE A 134 2.26 -6.04 0.75
CA ILE A 134 2.05 -4.77 0.01
C ILE A 134 3.30 -4.42 -0.78
N VAL A 135 4.48 -4.55 -0.16
CA VAL A 135 5.78 -4.27 -0.80
C VAL A 135 5.99 -5.21 -1.98
N ARG A 136 5.70 -6.51 -1.80
CA ARG A 136 5.78 -7.52 -2.88
C ARG A 136 4.89 -7.14 -4.06
N GLY A 137 3.62 -6.81 -3.81
CA GLY A 137 2.68 -6.39 -4.85
C GLY A 137 3.11 -5.12 -5.58
N ALA A 138 3.60 -4.13 -4.84
CA ALA A 138 4.10 -2.88 -5.41
C ALA A 138 5.32 -3.13 -6.32
N THR A 139 6.28 -3.97 -5.91
CA THR A 139 7.46 -4.28 -6.72
C THR A 139 7.13 -4.97 -8.03
N HIS A 140 6.09 -5.81 -8.08
CA HIS A 140 5.63 -6.46 -9.33
C HIS A 140 5.08 -5.48 -10.38
N LYS A 141 4.69 -4.26 -9.98
CA LYS A 141 4.08 -3.26 -10.87
C LYS A 141 5.04 -2.18 -11.33
N LEU A 142 6.14 -1.97 -10.61
CA LEU A 142 7.08 -0.88 -10.88
C LEU A 142 8.03 -1.21 -12.03
N TYR A 143 8.40 -2.48 -12.22
CA TYR A 143 9.29 -2.96 -13.28
C TYR A 143 8.92 -4.37 -13.74
#